data_AF-A0A8J8MLX5-F1
#
_entry.id   AF-A0A8J8MLX5-F1
#
_cell.length_a   1.000
_cell.length_b   1.000
_cell.length_c   1.000
_cell.angle_alpha   90.00
_cell.angle_beta   90.00
_cell.angle_gamma   90.00
#
_symmetry.space_group_name_H-M   'P 1'
#
loop_
_entity.id
_entity.type
_entity.pdbx_description
1 polymer ?
#
loop_
_entity_poly.entity_id
_entity_poly.type
_entity_poly.pdbx_seq_one_letter_code
_entity_poly.pdbx_strand_id
1 'polypeptide(L)'
;MEKSRNILMHMVDNIEKVIVGKGEVVKLMVLALACDSHLLIEDVPGVGKTTLVSALAKSMNGVFKRIQFTPDVMPSDITGFSMYNQKTQSFDFHEGVVMGNVLLADEINRTPPKTQSSLLEAMEEKQVTVDGKTYALPRPFMVLATQNPVEYMGTYPLPEAQIDRFIMKISVGYPSHEEEKSILQLYEHDNPIESLKPVVSCEDMLHVQGKVREVYCSSIMMDYIVEIVTATRHSENIILGSSPRGSLYVLNAAKALALYNGRDYVLPDDVKEVFLPVISHRILLRNEAKFNKITPENILTDILNRVEVPAGDYYETK
;
A
#
# COMPACT_ATOMS: atom_id res chain seq x y z
N MET A 1 -10.46 13.03 -16.21
CA MET A 1 -11.29 12.10 -15.42
C MET A 1 -11.43 10.76 -16.10
N GLU A 2 -12.12 10.67 -17.24
CA GLU A 2 -12.36 9.39 -17.94
C GLU A 2 -11.07 8.64 -18.32
N LYS A 3 -10.06 9.34 -18.88
CA LYS A 3 -8.75 8.73 -19.17
C LYS A 3 -8.12 8.09 -17.92
N SER A 4 -8.10 8.81 -16.80
CA SER A 4 -7.51 8.34 -15.54
C SER A 4 -8.26 7.16 -14.94
N ARG A 5 -9.60 7.18 -15.00
CA ARG A 5 -10.43 6.04 -14.64
C ARG A 5 -10.10 4.81 -15.48
N ASN A 6 -10.02 4.96 -16.79
CA ASN A 6 -9.73 3.84 -17.70
C ASN A 6 -8.34 3.26 -17.43
N ILE A 7 -7.33 4.09 -17.12
CA ILE A 7 -6.00 3.63 -16.70
C ILE A 7 -6.11 2.73 -15.46
N LEU A 8 -6.83 3.17 -14.42
CA LEU A 8 -7.01 2.39 -13.19
C LEU A 8 -7.74 1.08 -13.45
N MET A 9 -8.85 1.12 -14.19
CA MET A 9 -9.65 -0.07 -14.53
C MET A 9 -8.85 -1.07 -15.36
N HIS A 10 -8.14 -0.61 -16.40
CA HIS A 10 -7.29 -1.49 -17.21
C HIS A 10 -6.20 -2.16 -16.37
N MET A 11 -5.62 -1.48 -15.37
CA MET A 11 -4.66 -2.11 -14.48
C MET A 11 -5.29 -3.20 -13.62
N VAL A 12 -6.45 -2.93 -13.02
CA VAL A 12 -7.19 -3.93 -12.22
C VAL A 12 -7.53 -5.14 -13.10
N ASP A 13 -8.16 -4.92 -14.25
CA ASP A 13 -8.53 -5.98 -15.20
C ASP A 13 -7.32 -6.79 -15.67
N ASN A 14 -6.16 -6.15 -15.85
CA ASN A 14 -4.95 -6.85 -16.28
C ASN A 14 -4.37 -7.73 -15.17
N ILE A 15 -4.38 -7.26 -13.92
CA ILE A 15 -3.88 -8.03 -12.77
C ILE A 15 -4.84 -9.20 -12.45
N GLU A 16 -6.15 -9.02 -12.60
CA GLU A 16 -7.15 -10.07 -12.37
C GLU A 16 -7.05 -11.23 -13.38
N LYS A 17 -6.36 -11.06 -14.52
CA LYS A 17 -6.06 -12.18 -15.44
C LYS A 17 -5.13 -13.23 -14.83
N VAL A 18 -4.32 -12.84 -13.85
CA VAL A 18 -3.29 -13.70 -13.24
C VAL A 18 -3.53 -13.97 -11.75
N ILE A 19 -4.49 -13.26 -11.15
CA ILE A 19 -4.90 -13.38 -9.75
C ILE A 19 -6.40 -13.67 -9.70
N VAL A 20 -6.76 -14.82 -9.12
CA VAL A 20 -8.15 -15.26 -9.03
C VAL A 20 -8.75 -14.89 -7.68
N GLY A 21 -9.97 -14.32 -7.68
CA GLY A 21 -10.78 -14.17 -6.47
C GLY A 21 -10.36 -13.04 -5.52
N LYS A 22 -9.41 -12.18 -5.91
CA LYS A 22 -8.85 -11.12 -5.06
C LYS A 22 -9.08 -9.72 -5.60
N GLY A 23 -10.19 -9.47 -6.29
CA GLY A 23 -10.46 -8.19 -6.95
C GLY A 23 -10.43 -6.99 -6.00
N GLU A 24 -10.92 -7.14 -4.77
CA GLU A 24 -10.85 -6.09 -3.75
C GLU A 24 -9.41 -5.73 -3.37
N VAL A 25 -8.56 -6.75 -3.19
CA VAL A 25 -7.12 -6.58 -2.88
C VAL A 25 -6.40 -5.88 -4.03
N VAL A 26 -6.70 -6.28 -5.26
CA VAL A 26 -6.15 -5.67 -6.48
C VAL A 26 -6.58 -4.20 -6.58
N LYS A 27 -7.86 -3.92 -6.37
CA LYS A 27 -8.41 -2.55 -6.37
C LYS A 27 -7.70 -1.69 -5.32
N LEU A 28 -7.64 -2.11 -4.06
CA LEU A 28 -6.97 -1.35 -3.00
C LEU A 28 -5.48 -1.11 -3.28
N MET A 29 -4.79 -2.10 -3.87
CA MET A 29 -3.39 -1.96 -4.28
C MET A 29 -3.22 -0.91 -5.38
N VAL A 30 -4.08 -0.91 -6.40
CA VAL A 30 -4.06 0.09 -7.47
C VAL A 30 -4.41 1.49 -6.94
N LEU A 31 -5.37 1.60 -6.01
CA LEU A 31 -5.69 2.86 -5.34
C LEU A 31 -4.52 3.40 -4.51
N ALA A 32 -3.80 2.53 -3.78
CA ALA A 32 -2.61 2.92 -3.03
C ALA A 32 -1.49 3.46 -3.94
N LEU A 33 -1.29 2.85 -5.11
CA LEU A 33 -0.36 3.34 -6.14
C LEU A 33 -0.80 4.71 -6.69
N ALA A 34 -2.11 4.88 -6.94
CA ALA A 34 -2.69 6.15 -7.39
C ALA A 34 -2.55 7.27 -6.34
N CYS A 35 -2.41 6.92 -5.06
CA CYS A 35 -2.12 7.84 -3.96
C CYS A 35 -0.63 8.15 -3.77
N ASP A 36 0.27 7.61 -4.62
CA ASP A 36 1.73 7.70 -4.46
C ASP A 36 2.24 7.16 -3.11
N SER A 37 1.62 6.07 -2.64
CA SER A 37 1.87 5.54 -1.30
C SER A 37 2.22 4.04 -1.31
N HIS A 38 2.40 3.49 -0.11
CA HIS A 38 2.95 2.17 0.15
C HIS A 38 1.95 1.30 0.89
N LEU A 39 2.04 -0.01 0.72
CA LEU A 39 1.04 -0.94 1.22
C LEU A 39 1.66 -1.98 2.16
N LEU A 40 0.95 -2.27 3.26
CA LEU A 40 1.29 -3.34 4.18
C LEU A 40 0.40 -4.56 3.91
N ILE A 41 1.00 -5.72 3.69
CA ILE A 41 0.28 -6.98 3.47
C ILE A 41 0.48 -7.88 4.68
N GLU A 42 -0.59 -8.09 5.44
CA GLU A 42 -0.62 -9.02 6.57
C GLU A 42 -1.20 -10.34 6.10
N ASP A 43 -0.36 -11.37 5.94
CA ASP A 43 -0.87 -12.67 5.50
C ASP A 43 0.12 -13.83 5.65
N VAL A 44 -0.43 -15.03 5.53
CA VAL A 44 0.27 -16.30 5.48
C VAL A 44 1.10 -16.48 4.19
N PRO A 45 2.18 -17.29 4.24
CA PRO A 45 2.97 -17.62 3.06
C PRO A 45 2.15 -18.34 1.98
N GLY A 46 2.54 -18.17 0.71
CA GLY A 46 2.02 -18.96 -0.40
C GLY A 46 0.74 -18.44 -1.08
N VAL A 47 0.18 -17.32 -0.64
CA VAL A 47 -1.07 -16.73 -1.20
C VAL A 47 -0.88 -15.90 -2.49
N GLY A 48 0.20 -16.14 -3.24
CA GLY A 48 0.42 -15.46 -4.53
C GLY A 48 0.86 -13.99 -4.47
N LYS A 49 1.38 -13.51 -3.33
CA LYS A 49 1.86 -12.12 -3.16
C LYS A 49 2.87 -11.70 -4.23
N THR A 50 3.84 -12.58 -4.54
CA THR A 50 4.84 -12.31 -5.58
C THR A 50 4.20 -12.11 -6.95
N THR A 51 3.22 -12.93 -7.31
CA THR A 51 2.46 -12.80 -8.55
C THR A 51 1.69 -11.48 -8.57
N LEU A 52 0.99 -11.15 -7.49
CA LEU A 52 0.20 -9.93 -7.37
C LEU A 52 1.06 -8.68 -7.59
N VAL A 53 2.21 -8.60 -6.92
CA VAL A 53 3.12 -7.46 -7.02
C VAL A 53 3.84 -7.38 -8.37
N SER A 54 4.28 -8.53 -8.90
CA SER A 54 4.87 -8.60 -10.24
C SER A 54 3.88 -8.17 -11.31
N ALA A 55 2.60 -8.56 -11.18
CA ALA A 55 1.54 -8.18 -12.11
C ALA A 55 1.29 -6.67 -12.11
N LEU A 56 1.33 -6.03 -10.93
CA LEU A 56 1.23 -4.58 -10.81
C LEU A 56 2.35 -3.87 -11.59
N ALA A 57 3.60 -4.28 -11.37
CA ALA A 57 4.76 -3.70 -12.05
C ALA A 57 4.67 -3.89 -13.58
N LYS A 58 4.41 -5.12 -14.03
CA LYS A 58 4.26 -5.43 -15.46
C LYS A 58 3.13 -4.65 -16.11
N SER A 59 2.00 -4.47 -15.42
CA SER A 59 0.82 -3.76 -15.97
C SER A 59 1.12 -2.30 -16.32
N MET A 60 2.05 -1.65 -15.62
CA MET A 60 2.48 -0.27 -15.89
C MET A 60 3.85 -0.15 -16.60
N ASN A 61 4.38 -1.26 -17.12
CA ASN A 61 5.73 -1.32 -17.69
C ASN A 61 6.85 -0.85 -16.72
N GLY A 62 6.66 -1.10 -15.43
CA GLY A 62 7.60 -0.75 -14.36
C GLY A 62 8.57 -1.87 -14.01
N VAL A 63 9.66 -1.51 -13.34
CA VAL A 63 10.65 -2.47 -12.84
C VAL A 63 10.19 -3.06 -11.52
N PHE A 64 10.03 -4.37 -11.47
CA PHE A 64 9.79 -5.13 -10.24
C PHE A 64 11.11 -5.51 -9.57
N LYS A 65 11.20 -5.28 -8.26
CA LYS A 65 12.28 -5.76 -7.40
C LYS A 65 11.67 -6.51 -6.21
N ARG A 66 12.41 -7.49 -5.70
CA ARG A 66 12.02 -8.26 -4.53
C ARG A 66 13.21 -8.38 -3.60
N ILE A 67 12.95 -8.22 -2.31
CA ILE A 67 13.90 -8.52 -1.25
C ILE A 67 13.21 -9.32 -0.16
N GLN A 68 13.88 -10.36 0.29
CA GLN A 68 13.49 -11.10 1.49
C GLN A 68 14.28 -10.51 2.65
N PHE A 69 13.59 -9.98 3.65
CA PHE A 69 14.25 -9.49 4.86
C PHE A 69 14.66 -10.69 5.71
N THR A 70 15.97 -10.83 5.88
CA THR A 70 16.61 -11.80 6.76
C THR A 70 17.57 -11.07 7.71
N PRO A 71 18.03 -11.69 8.81
CA PRO A 71 18.88 -11.02 9.80
C PRO A 71 20.20 -10.47 9.25
N ASP A 72 20.67 -11.00 8.12
CA ASP A 72 21.90 -10.64 7.41
C ASP A 72 21.73 -9.54 6.36
N VAL A 73 20.50 -9.14 6.03
CA VAL A 73 20.27 -8.03 5.08
C VAL A 73 20.82 -6.73 5.63
N MET A 74 21.64 -6.07 4.83
CA MET A 74 22.31 -4.82 5.15
C MET A 74 21.55 -3.63 4.55
N PRO A 75 21.66 -2.43 5.15
CA PRO A 75 21.13 -1.20 4.55
C PRO A 75 21.60 -0.97 3.10
N SER A 76 22.83 -1.39 2.78
CA SER A 76 23.42 -1.28 1.43
C SER A 76 22.72 -2.15 0.39
N ASP A 77 22.10 -3.27 0.79
CA ASP A 77 21.31 -4.09 -0.14
C ASP A 77 20.03 -3.34 -0.56
N ILE A 78 19.54 -2.46 0.31
CA ILE A 78 18.36 -1.63 0.11
C ILE A 78 18.72 -0.38 -0.68
N THR A 79 19.65 0.44 -0.19
CA THR A 79 19.99 1.75 -0.77
C THR A 79 21.00 1.68 -1.91
N GLY A 80 21.75 0.59 -2.01
CA GLY A 80 22.90 0.46 -2.89
C GLY A 80 24.21 0.85 -2.21
N PHE A 81 25.32 0.64 -2.93
CA PHE A 81 26.68 0.93 -2.45
C PHE A 81 27.57 1.36 -3.61
N SER A 82 28.67 2.06 -3.31
CA SER A 82 29.70 2.36 -4.32
C SER A 82 30.77 1.28 -4.33
N MET A 83 31.08 0.77 -5.51
CA MET A 83 32.18 -0.17 -5.71
C MET A 83 33.30 0.47 -6.52
N TYR A 84 34.53 0.32 -6.07
CA TYR A 84 35.69 0.80 -6.83
C TYR A 84 35.93 -0.09 -8.05
N ASN A 85 35.83 0.49 -9.23
CA ASN A 85 36.11 -0.15 -10.49
C ASN A 85 37.57 0.10 -10.89
N GLN A 86 38.40 -0.94 -10.82
CA GLN A 86 39.83 -0.85 -11.11
C GLN A 86 40.14 -0.46 -12.57
N LYS A 87 39.23 -0.74 -13.52
CA LYS A 87 39.46 -0.43 -14.94
C LYS A 87 39.28 1.05 -15.24
N THR A 88 38.26 1.65 -14.66
CA THR A 88 37.92 3.08 -14.85
C THR A 88 38.56 3.97 -13.78
N GLN A 89 39.12 3.37 -12.72
CA GLN A 89 39.61 4.06 -11.53
C GLN A 89 38.53 4.96 -10.89
N SER A 90 37.26 4.60 -11.05
CA SER A 90 36.09 5.31 -10.53
C SER A 90 35.34 4.48 -9.49
N PHE A 91 34.55 5.17 -8.66
CA PHE A 91 33.53 4.53 -7.84
C PHE A 91 32.23 4.48 -8.62
N ASP A 92 31.79 3.27 -8.95
CA ASP A 92 30.55 3.00 -9.68
C ASP A 92 29.45 2.65 -8.68
N PHE A 93 28.29 3.28 -8.84
CA PHE A 93 27.14 3.01 -7.98
C PHE A 93 26.46 1.72 -8.39
N HIS A 94 26.37 0.79 -7.44
CA HIS A 94 25.57 -0.41 -7.55
C HIS A 94 24.21 -0.17 -6.90
N GLU A 95 23.18 -0.17 -7.75
CA GLU A 95 21.81 0.07 -7.35
C GLU A 95 21.32 -0.95 -6.31
N GLY A 96 20.75 -0.46 -5.21
CA GLY A 96 20.02 -1.29 -4.26
C GLY A 96 18.62 -1.66 -4.74
N VAL A 97 17.93 -2.51 -3.97
CA VAL A 97 16.60 -3.02 -4.38
C VAL A 97 15.51 -1.94 -4.47
N VAL A 98 15.72 -0.76 -3.86
CA VAL A 98 14.78 0.38 -3.99
C VAL A 98 14.80 1.04 -5.37
N MET A 99 15.81 0.75 -6.20
CA MET A 99 15.87 1.21 -7.60
C MET A 99 14.97 0.36 -8.50
N GLY A 100 13.68 0.32 -8.17
CA GLY A 100 12.61 -0.29 -8.95
C GLY A 100 11.32 0.49 -8.74
N ASN A 101 10.35 0.37 -9.65
CA ASN A 101 9.06 1.04 -9.52
C ASN A 101 8.18 0.38 -8.46
N VAL A 102 8.27 -0.95 -8.35
CA VAL A 102 7.52 -1.73 -7.36
C VAL A 102 8.45 -2.68 -6.64
N LEU A 103 8.49 -2.56 -5.31
CA LEU A 103 9.33 -3.39 -4.45
C LEU A 103 8.45 -4.25 -3.55
N LEU A 104 8.61 -5.57 -3.63
CA LEU A 104 8.11 -6.49 -2.61
C LEU A 104 9.17 -6.67 -1.53
N ALA A 105 8.86 -6.21 -0.32
CA ALA A 105 9.69 -6.35 0.88
C ALA A 105 9.10 -7.44 1.79
N ASP A 106 9.54 -8.68 1.59
CA ASP A 106 9.00 -9.82 2.33
C ASP A 106 9.56 -9.90 3.76
N GLU A 107 8.69 -10.10 4.74
CA GLU A 107 9.00 -10.31 6.16
C GLU A 107 9.88 -9.22 6.76
N ILE A 108 9.50 -7.95 6.55
CA ILE A 108 10.25 -6.76 7.00
C ILE A 108 10.60 -6.81 8.49
N ASN A 109 9.81 -7.53 9.29
CA ASN A 109 10.03 -7.75 10.72
C ASN A 109 11.14 -8.79 11.04
N ARG A 110 11.89 -9.34 10.09
CA ARG A 110 12.98 -10.31 10.34
C ARG A 110 14.39 -9.74 10.29
N THR A 111 14.54 -8.42 10.13
CA THR A 111 15.84 -7.75 10.03
C THR A 111 15.97 -6.65 11.09
N PRO A 112 17.20 -6.33 11.55
CA PRO A 112 17.40 -5.28 12.54
C PRO A 112 16.79 -3.90 12.16
N PRO A 113 16.43 -3.07 13.17
CA PRO A 113 15.80 -1.76 12.95
C PRO A 113 16.58 -0.79 12.06
N LYS A 114 17.92 -0.92 11.98
CA LYS A 114 18.76 -0.07 11.12
C LYS A 114 18.46 -0.32 9.63
N THR A 115 18.31 -1.57 9.23
CA THR A 115 17.99 -1.93 7.84
C THR A 115 16.54 -1.60 7.51
N GLN A 116 15.60 -1.84 8.44
CA GLN A 116 14.20 -1.39 8.29
C GLN A 116 14.12 0.12 8.05
N SER A 117 14.84 0.90 8.86
CA SER A 117 14.90 2.37 8.72
C SER A 117 15.38 2.81 7.33
N SER A 118 16.35 2.11 6.73
CA SER A 118 16.86 2.48 5.40
C SER A 118 15.80 2.35 4.28
N LEU A 119 14.93 1.34 4.36
CA LEU A 119 13.79 1.21 3.43
C LEU A 119 12.75 2.30 3.68
N LEU A 120 12.44 2.58 4.94
CA LEU A 120 11.42 3.56 5.32
C LEU A 120 11.85 5.00 5.02
N GLU A 121 13.14 5.29 5.10
CA GLU A 121 13.73 6.56 4.67
C GLU A 121 13.60 6.71 3.15
N ALA A 122 13.96 5.68 2.38
CA ALA A 122 13.78 5.69 0.92
C ALA A 122 12.30 5.87 0.52
N MET A 123 11.37 5.28 1.28
CA MET A 123 9.93 5.45 1.10
C MET A 123 9.46 6.90 1.31
N GLU A 124 9.96 7.58 2.33
CA GLU A 124 9.56 8.95 2.68
C GLU A 124 10.25 9.99 1.77
N GLU A 125 11.57 9.87 1.60
CA GLU A 125 12.40 10.85 0.87
C GLU A 125 12.34 10.67 -0.65
N LYS A 126 11.91 9.49 -1.13
CA LYS A 126 11.88 9.11 -2.56
C LYS A 126 13.23 9.28 -3.26
N GLN A 127 14.31 9.18 -2.50
CA GLN A 127 15.70 9.23 -2.93
C GLN A 127 16.58 8.48 -1.93
N VAL A 128 17.79 8.13 -2.33
CA VAL A 128 18.81 7.56 -1.44
C VAL A 128 20.13 8.29 -1.61
N THR A 129 20.89 8.42 -0.52
CA THR A 129 22.22 9.03 -0.56
C THR A 129 23.27 7.99 -0.22
N VAL A 130 24.20 7.77 -1.15
CA VAL A 130 25.31 6.81 -1.01
C VAL A 130 26.61 7.55 -1.28
N ASP A 131 27.52 7.51 -0.30
CA ASP A 131 28.83 8.19 -0.33
C ASP A 131 28.77 9.67 -0.76
N GLY A 132 27.78 10.40 -0.23
CA GLY A 132 27.59 11.82 -0.49
C GLY A 132 26.95 12.16 -1.85
N LYS A 133 26.58 11.16 -2.65
CA LYS A 133 25.80 11.34 -3.90
C LYS A 133 24.36 10.89 -3.69
N THR A 134 23.42 11.76 -4.06
CA THR A 134 21.98 11.48 -3.98
C THR A 134 21.46 10.96 -5.30
N TYR A 135 20.70 9.87 -5.25
CA TYR A 135 20.07 9.21 -6.38
C TYR A 135 18.55 9.22 -6.17
N ALA A 136 17.82 9.82 -7.11
CA ALA A 136 16.36 9.83 -7.07
C ALA A 136 15.81 8.44 -7.39
N LEU A 137 14.76 8.01 -6.69
CA LEU A 137 14.10 6.74 -6.98
C LEU A 137 13.25 6.83 -8.27
N PRO A 138 13.07 5.70 -8.99
CA PRO A 138 12.17 5.63 -10.14
C PRO A 138 10.75 6.06 -9.76
N ARG A 139 10.03 6.71 -10.67
CA ARG A 139 8.64 7.16 -10.45
C ARG A 139 7.68 6.49 -11.44
N PRO A 140 6.52 5.96 -10.99
CA PRO A 140 6.07 5.87 -9.59
C PRO A 140 6.93 4.86 -8.77
N PHE A 141 6.93 5.04 -7.45
CA PHE A 141 7.64 4.18 -6.49
C PHE A 141 6.68 3.65 -5.41
N MET A 142 6.49 2.33 -5.38
CA MET A 142 5.63 1.67 -4.40
C MET A 142 6.34 0.49 -3.73
N VAL A 143 6.37 0.48 -2.40
CA VAL A 143 6.77 -0.65 -1.58
C VAL A 143 5.52 -1.39 -1.10
N LEU A 144 5.50 -2.70 -1.28
CA LEU A 144 4.57 -3.61 -0.63
C LEU A 144 5.36 -4.44 0.38
N ALA A 145 5.16 -4.15 1.67
CA ALA A 145 5.85 -4.83 2.74
C ALA A 145 4.97 -5.93 3.32
N THR A 146 5.55 -7.08 3.65
CA THR A 146 4.83 -8.15 4.34
C THR A 146 5.35 -8.30 5.77
N GLN A 147 4.44 -8.58 6.71
CA GLN A 147 4.77 -8.93 8.08
C GLN A 147 4.24 -10.32 8.38
N ASN A 148 5.06 -11.14 9.06
CA ASN A 148 4.63 -12.44 9.55
C ASN A 148 4.24 -12.32 11.04
N PRO A 149 2.95 -12.47 11.40
CA PRO A 149 2.48 -12.27 12.77
C PRO A 149 2.78 -13.44 13.72
N VAL A 150 3.25 -14.60 13.23
CA VAL A 150 3.27 -15.87 13.98
C VAL A 150 4.65 -16.22 14.56
N GLU A 151 5.75 -15.60 14.11
CA GLU A 151 7.10 -15.94 14.57
C GLU A 151 7.54 -15.13 15.81
N TYR A 152 7.53 -15.80 16.97
CA TYR A 152 7.91 -15.21 18.27
C TYR A 152 9.42 -15.14 18.54
N MET A 153 10.28 -15.77 17.72
CA MET A 153 11.73 -15.76 17.91
C MET A 153 12.43 -15.12 16.71
N GLY A 154 13.26 -14.11 16.96
CA GLY A 154 14.10 -13.47 15.95
C GLY A 154 13.40 -12.41 15.09
N THR A 155 12.24 -11.89 15.53
CA THR A 155 11.54 -10.79 14.86
C THR A 155 11.74 -9.45 15.58
N TYR A 156 11.84 -8.39 14.79
CA TYR A 156 11.89 -6.98 15.19
C TYR A 156 10.61 -6.31 14.70
N PRO A 157 9.57 -6.16 15.55
CA PRO A 157 8.33 -5.52 15.13
C PRO A 157 8.60 -4.09 14.68
N LEU A 158 7.91 -3.66 13.62
CA LEU A 158 7.96 -2.27 13.19
C LEU A 158 7.29 -1.40 14.27
N PRO A 159 7.96 -0.36 14.78
CA PRO A 159 7.32 0.67 15.60
C PRO A 159 6.10 1.28 14.90
N GLU A 160 5.13 1.74 15.67
CA GLU A 160 3.87 2.30 15.17
C GLU A 160 4.12 3.48 14.22
N ALA A 161 5.11 4.32 14.53
CA ALA A 161 5.54 5.44 13.67
C ALA A 161 6.05 4.99 12.29
N GLN A 162 6.55 3.76 12.19
CA GLN A 162 7.01 3.18 10.93
C GLN A 162 5.85 2.57 10.13
N ILE A 163 4.95 1.85 10.80
CA ILE A 163 3.73 1.29 10.18
C ILE A 163 2.82 2.43 9.66
N ASP A 164 2.82 3.58 10.32
CA ASP A 164 2.06 4.76 9.90
C ASP A 164 2.49 5.31 8.51
N ARG A 165 3.62 4.86 7.94
CA ARG A 165 4.05 5.23 6.57
C ARG A 165 3.30 4.50 5.45
N PHE A 166 2.62 3.39 5.75
CA PHE A 166 1.86 2.64 4.75
C PHE A 166 0.41 3.13 4.69
N ILE A 167 -0.10 3.58 3.53
CA ILE A 167 -1.46 4.12 3.42
C ILE A 167 -2.51 3.11 3.89
N MET A 168 -2.35 1.84 3.53
CA MET A 168 -3.31 0.78 3.82
C MET A 168 -2.61 -0.48 4.32
N LYS A 169 -3.34 -1.22 5.15
CA LYS A 169 -3.08 -2.62 5.46
C LYS A 169 -4.14 -3.48 4.80
N ILE A 170 -3.73 -4.47 4.01
CA ILE A 170 -4.64 -5.44 3.37
C ILE A 170 -4.26 -6.87 3.76
N SER A 171 -5.23 -7.76 3.65
CA SER A 171 -5.04 -9.20 3.78
C SER A 171 -5.56 -9.89 2.53
N VAL A 172 -4.81 -10.85 1.99
CA VAL A 172 -5.18 -11.60 0.78
C VAL A 172 -6.02 -12.82 1.18
N GLY A 173 -5.65 -13.52 2.24
CA GLY A 173 -6.25 -14.76 2.73
C GLY A 173 -6.07 -15.94 1.77
N TYR A 174 -6.36 -17.14 2.25
CA TYR A 174 -6.46 -18.31 1.39
C TYR A 174 -7.60 -18.14 0.36
N PRO A 175 -7.45 -18.66 -0.86
CA PRO A 175 -8.55 -18.72 -1.82
C PRO A 175 -9.66 -19.66 -1.30
N SER A 176 -10.90 -19.43 -1.75
CA SER A 176 -11.96 -20.41 -1.60
C SER A 176 -11.70 -21.66 -2.44
N HIS A 177 -12.43 -22.75 -2.21
CA HIS A 177 -12.26 -23.99 -2.98
C HIS A 177 -12.37 -23.78 -4.50
N GLU A 178 -13.35 -22.97 -4.95
CA GLU A 178 -13.55 -22.68 -6.37
C GLU A 178 -12.46 -21.77 -6.95
N GLU A 179 -12.00 -20.80 -6.16
CA GLU A 179 -10.86 -19.95 -6.54
C GLU A 179 -9.57 -20.76 -6.64
N GLU A 180 -9.32 -21.67 -5.70
CA GLU A 180 -8.14 -22.53 -5.70
C GLU A 180 -8.15 -23.48 -6.89
N LYS A 181 -9.30 -24.09 -7.20
CA LYS A 181 -9.47 -24.89 -8.41
C LYS A 181 -9.21 -24.08 -9.69
N SER A 182 -9.69 -22.85 -9.74
CA SER A 182 -9.47 -21.94 -10.87
C SER A 182 -7.99 -21.55 -11.00
N ILE A 183 -7.28 -21.38 -9.87
CA ILE A 183 -5.83 -21.17 -9.86
C ILE A 183 -5.11 -22.40 -10.44
N LEU A 184 -5.49 -23.61 -10.04
CA LEU A 184 -4.90 -24.84 -10.59
C LEU A 184 -5.08 -24.93 -12.11
N GLN A 185 -6.26 -24.59 -12.62
CA GLN A 185 -6.55 -24.58 -14.05
C GLN A 185 -5.74 -23.50 -14.79
N LEU A 186 -5.63 -22.31 -14.20
CA LEU A 186 -4.92 -21.18 -14.81
C LEU A 186 -3.40 -21.43 -14.92
N TYR A 187 -2.83 -22.17 -13.97
CA TYR A 187 -1.39 -22.47 -13.89
C TYR A 187 -1.05 -23.90 -14.36
N GLU A 188 -2.00 -24.62 -14.97
CA GLU A 188 -1.82 -26.03 -15.38
C GLU A 188 -0.73 -26.20 -16.46
N HIS A 189 -0.62 -25.24 -17.37
CA HIS A 189 0.28 -25.34 -18.52
C HIS A 189 1.43 -24.32 -18.47
N ASP A 190 1.10 -23.03 -18.36
CA ASP A 190 2.06 -21.94 -18.38
C ASP A 190 1.86 -21.02 -17.19
N ASN A 191 2.92 -20.29 -16.81
CA ASN A 191 2.79 -19.22 -15.83
C ASN A 191 2.19 -17.97 -16.52
N PRO A 192 0.93 -17.59 -16.24
CA PRO A 192 0.25 -16.52 -16.96
C PRO A 192 0.89 -15.14 -16.70
N ILE A 193 1.75 -15.02 -15.67
CA ILE A 193 2.53 -13.80 -15.45
C ILE A 193 3.52 -13.54 -16.59
N GLU A 194 4.02 -14.57 -17.26
CA GLU A 194 5.04 -14.44 -18.31
C GLU A 194 4.47 -13.83 -19.59
N SER A 195 3.22 -14.15 -19.90
CA SER A 195 2.48 -13.60 -21.06
C SER A 195 1.80 -12.27 -20.77
N LEU A 196 1.79 -11.81 -19.51
CA LEU A 196 1.19 -10.55 -19.10
C LEU A 196 1.93 -9.35 -19.73
N LYS A 197 1.21 -8.61 -20.58
CA LYS A 197 1.72 -7.41 -21.25
C LYS A 197 1.36 -6.14 -20.47
N PRO A 198 2.18 -5.08 -20.57
CA PRO A 198 1.82 -3.77 -20.04
C PRO A 198 0.57 -3.24 -20.73
N VAL A 199 -0.30 -2.62 -19.95
CA VAL A 199 -1.55 -1.97 -20.41
C VAL A 199 -1.49 -0.45 -20.29
N VAL A 200 -0.61 0.05 -19.41
CA VAL A 200 -0.37 1.48 -19.19
C VAL A 200 1.13 1.72 -18.99
N SER A 201 1.56 2.98 -19.01
CA SER A 201 2.94 3.37 -18.71
C SER A 201 3.11 3.92 -17.30
N CYS A 202 4.35 4.00 -16.80
CA CYS A 202 4.68 4.73 -15.58
C CYS A 202 4.24 6.20 -15.66
N GLU A 203 4.37 6.86 -16.81
CA GLU A 203 3.95 8.25 -17.01
C GLU A 203 2.42 8.42 -16.91
N ASP A 204 1.65 7.45 -17.44
CA ASP A 204 0.20 7.42 -17.27
C ASP A 204 -0.18 7.35 -15.79
N MET A 205 0.56 6.57 -14.99
CA MET A 205 0.33 6.51 -13.55
C MET A 205 0.69 7.80 -12.82
N LEU A 206 1.75 8.50 -13.22
CA LEU A 206 2.04 9.84 -12.68
C LEU A 206 0.94 10.84 -13.02
N HIS A 207 0.35 10.74 -14.22
CA HIS A 207 -0.81 11.55 -14.59
C HIS A 207 -2.02 11.25 -13.69
N VAL A 208 -2.29 9.97 -13.41
CA VAL A 208 -3.35 9.55 -12.48
C VAL A 208 -3.10 10.11 -11.08
N GLN A 209 -1.89 10.00 -10.54
CA GLN A 209 -1.53 10.56 -9.23
C GLN A 209 -1.80 12.08 -9.15
N GLY A 210 -1.53 12.81 -10.24
CA GLY A 210 -1.90 14.22 -10.36
C GLY A 210 -3.42 14.43 -10.30
N LYS A 211 -4.20 13.63 -11.03
CA LYS A 211 -5.67 13.73 -11.05
C LYS A 211 -6.34 13.35 -9.73
N VAL A 212 -5.79 12.40 -8.97
CA VAL A 212 -6.30 12.09 -7.61
C VAL A 212 -6.24 13.33 -6.72
N ARG A 213 -5.17 14.13 -6.81
CA ARG A 213 -5.02 15.35 -5.99
C ARG A 213 -6.06 16.42 -6.34
N GLU A 214 -6.47 16.49 -7.61
CA GLU A 214 -7.47 17.43 -8.12
C GLU A 214 -8.91 17.07 -7.72
N VAL A 215 -9.21 15.82 -7.34
CA VAL A 215 -10.56 15.42 -6.92
C VAL A 215 -11.03 16.28 -5.75
N TYR A 216 -12.23 16.83 -5.89
CA TYR A 216 -12.84 17.73 -4.92
C TYR A 216 -13.25 16.97 -3.65
N CYS A 217 -13.06 17.61 -2.51
CA CYS A 217 -13.57 17.14 -1.23
C CYS A 217 -14.13 18.37 -0.52
N SER A 218 -15.43 18.36 -0.21
CA SER A 218 -16.08 19.49 0.45
C SER A 218 -15.58 19.63 1.90
N SER A 219 -15.73 20.83 2.47
CA SER A 219 -15.38 21.07 3.88
C SER A 219 -16.16 20.13 4.81
N ILE A 220 -17.44 19.91 4.52
CA ILE A 220 -18.31 18.99 5.26
C ILE A 220 -17.74 17.57 5.27
N MET A 221 -17.17 17.11 4.14
CA MET A 221 -16.54 15.80 4.06
C MET A 221 -15.20 15.75 4.82
N MET A 222 -14.42 16.83 4.78
CA MET A 222 -13.20 16.94 5.57
C MET A 222 -13.51 16.89 7.08
N ASP A 223 -14.56 17.58 7.52
CA ASP A 223 -15.03 17.55 8.90
C ASP A 223 -15.44 16.13 9.30
N TYR A 224 -16.20 15.42 8.44
CA TYR A 224 -16.56 14.02 8.66
C TYR A 224 -15.33 13.10 8.82
N ILE A 225 -14.32 13.25 7.95
CA ILE A 225 -13.06 12.49 8.04
C ILE A 225 -12.34 12.79 9.35
N VAL A 226 -12.29 14.05 9.78
CA VAL A 226 -11.67 14.44 11.06
C VAL A 226 -12.45 13.85 12.23
N GLU A 227 -13.78 13.83 12.17
CA GLU A 227 -14.65 13.33 13.23
C GLU A 227 -14.50 11.82 13.43
N ILE A 228 -14.56 11.01 12.37
CA ILE A 228 -14.36 9.55 12.46
C ILE A 228 -12.95 9.19 12.93
N VAL A 229 -11.93 9.93 12.50
CA VAL A 229 -10.54 9.71 12.98
C VAL A 229 -10.41 10.14 14.44
N THR A 230 -11.04 11.24 14.84
CA THR A 230 -11.03 11.73 16.23
C THR A 230 -11.77 10.78 17.17
N ALA A 231 -12.83 10.11 16.71
CA ALA A 231 -13.53 9.08 17.46
C ALA A 231 -12.60 7.91 17.83
N THR A 232 -11.61 7.57 17.00
CA THR A 232 -10.60 6.55 17.35
C THR A 232 -9.73 6.94 18.54
N ARG A 233 -9.52 8.25 18.77
CA ARG A 233 -8.71 8.77 19.89
C ARG A 233 -9.46 8.82 21.20
N HIS A 234 -10.80 8.81 21.15
CA HIS A 234 -11.68 8.88 22.31
C HIS A 234 -12.37 7.54 22.61
N SER A 235 -12.08 6.49 21.85
CA SER A 235 -12.65 5.15 22.09
C SER A 235 -12.04 4.52 23.34
N GLU A 236 -12.90 3.99 24.22
CA GLU A 236 -12.48 3.34 25.46
C GLU A 236 -11.61 2.09 25.20
N ASN A 237 -11.80 1.41 24.07
CA ASN A 237 -11.07 0.20 23.72
C ASN A 237 -9.68 0.46 23.10
N ILE A 238 -9.33 1.73 22.87
CA ILE A 238 -8.11 2.14 22.17
C ILE A 238 -7.16 2.84 23.17
N ILE A 239 -5.89 2.42 23.17
CA ILE A 239 -4.78 3.08 23.88
C ILE A 239 -4.29 4.27 23.06
N LEU A 240 -4.05 4.05 21.77
CA LEU A 240 -3.54 5.05 20.85
C LEU A 240 -4.41 5.06 19.59
N GLY A 241 -5.11 6.17 19.36
CA GLY A 241 -5.90 6.38 18.15
C GLY A 241 -5.06 6.84 16.96
N SER A 242 -5.70 6.99 15.81
CA SER A 242 -5.02 7.30 14.56
C SER A 242 -4.50 8.75 14.52
N SER A 243 -3.31 8.95 13.94
CA SER A 243 -2.63 10.24 13.82
C SER A 243 -3.32 11.16 12.78
N PRO A 244 -2.96 12.47 12.69
CA PRO A 244 -3.42 13.33 11.59
C PRO A 244 -3.03 12.80 10.20
N ARG A 245 -1.95 12.01 10.10
CA ARG A 245 -1.56 11.32 8.87
C ARG A 245 -2.62 10.30 8.46
N GLY A 246 -3.30 9.65 9.41
CA GLY A 246 -4.48 8.82 9.14
C GLY A 246 -5.59 9.58 8.41
N SER A 247 -5.93 10.80 8.86
CA SER A 247 -6.93 11.65 8.18
C SER A 247 -6.52 11.99 6.74
N LEU A 248 -5.24 12.34 6.53
CA LEU A 248 -4.71 12.61 5.18
C LEU A 248 -4.79 11.39 4.27
N TYR A 249 -4.51 10.20 4.81
CA TYR A 249 -4.58 8.97 4.04
C TYR A 249 -6.00 8.54 3.71
N VAL A 250 -6.96 8.72 4.63
CA VAL A 250 -8.38 8.50 4.34
C VAL A 250 -8.83 9.44 3.23
N LEU A 251 -8.48 10.73 3.30
CA LEU A 251 -8.79 11.70 2.26
C LEU A 251 -8.22 11.29 0.90
N ASN A 252 -6.93 10.98 0.82
CA ASN A 252 -6.29 10.61 -0.44
C ASN A 252 -6.86 9.32 -1.02
N ALA A 253 -7.10 8.30 -0.19
CA ALA A 253 -7.72 7.05 -0.60
C ALA A 253 -9.16 7.25 -1.10
N ALA A 254 -9.96 8.06 -0.41
CA ALA A 254 -11.33 8.37 -0.82
C ALA A 254 -11.37 9.14 -2.14
N LYS A 255 -10.44 10.08 -2.35
CA LYS A 255 -10.26 10.76 -3.65
C LYS A 255 -9.88 9.79 -4.77
N ALA A 256 -8.97 8.86 -4.51
CA ALA A 256 -8.60 7.84 -5.49
C ALA A 256 -9.77 6.93 -5.82
N LEU A 257 -10.57 6.53 -4.83
CA LEU A 257 -11.77 5.71 -5.02
C LEU A 257 -12.87 6.47 -5.78
N ALA A 258 -13.08 7.75 -5.50
CA ALA A 258 -14.00 8.59 -6.26
C ALA A 258 -13.58 8.66 -7.74
N LEU A 259 -12.28 8.88 -8.02
CA LEU A 259 -11.73 8.87 -9.37
C LEU A 259 -11.93 7.51 -10.07
N TYR A 260 -11.67 6.41 -9.35
CA TYR A 260 -11.91 5.05 -9.83
C TYR A 260 -13.37 4.82 -10.21
N ASN A 261 -14.29 5.33 -9.39
CA ASN A 261 -15.73 5.30 -9.63
C ASN A 261 -16.20 6.31 -10.71
N GLY A 262 -15.29 7.08 -11.29
CA GLY A 262 -15.59 8.05 -12.36
C GLY A 262 -16.15 9.38 -11.89
N ARG A 263 -16.00 9.70 -10.60
CA ARG A 263 -16.43 10.97 -10.00
C ARG A 263 -15.24 11.88 -9.73
N ASP A 264 -15.46 13.18 -9.81
CA ASP A 264 -14.51 14.25 -9.47
C ASP A 264 -14.74 14.84 -8.08
N TYR A 265 -15.61 14.23 -7.27
CA TYR A 265 -15.86 14.60 -5.89
C TYR A 265 -16.05 13.36 -4.99
N VAL A 266 -15.66 13.51 -3.71
CA VAL A 266 -15.76 12.47 -2.68
C VAL A 266 -17.17 12.37 -2.12
N LEU A 267 -17.68 11.14 -1.96
CA LEU A 267 -18.92 10.82 -1.25
C LEU A 267 -18.63 10.16 0.11
N PRO A 268 -19.60 10.15 1.05
CA PRO A 268 -19.41 9.47 2.33
C PRO A 268 -19.09 7.98 2.19
N ASP A 269 -19.66 7.31 1.20
CA ASP A 269 -19.41 5.89 0.95
C ASP A 269 -17.96 5.61 0.54
N ASP A 270 -17.32 6.53 -0.19
CA ASP A 270 -15.89 6.40 -0.53
C ASP A 270 -15.03 6.40 0.74
N VAL A 271 -15.35 7.30 1.67
CA VAL A 271 -14.66 7.42 2.95
C VAL A 271 -14.84 6.14 3.77
N LYS A 272 -16.07 5.64 3.88
CA LYS A 272 -16.39 4.42 4.64
C LYS A 272 -15.68 3.19 4.08
N GLU A 273 -15.65 3.03 2.77
CA GLU A 273 -15.04 1.88 2.10
C GLU A 273 -13.52 1.81 2.37
N VAL A 274 -12.82 2.94 2.31
CA VAL A 274 -11.37 2.97 2.54
C VAL A 274 -10.98 3.09 4.02
N PHE A 275 -11.92 3.41 4.91
CA PHE A 275 -11.61 3.71 6.31
C PHE A 275 -10.95 2.53 7.04
N LEU A 276 -11.49 1.32 6.92
CA LEU A 276 -10.95 0.14 7.59
C LEU A 276 -9.54 -0.21 7.09
N PRO A 277 -9.29 -0.37 5.77
CA PRO A 277 -7.96 -0.62 5.24
C PRO A 277 -6.94 0.44 5.64
N VAL A 278 -7.35 1.71 5.75
CA VAL A 278 -6.46 2.81 6.12
C VAL A 278 -6.21 2.86 7.63
N ILE A 279 -7.21 2.64 8.49
CA ILE A 279 -7.07 2.97 9.92
C ILE A 279 -6.73 1.74 10.79
N SER A 280 -7.00 0.52 10.33
CA SER A 280 -6.85 -0.72 11.12
C SER A 280 -5.46 -0.90 11.74
N HIS A 281 -4.38 -0.56 11.04
CA HIS A 281 -3.00 -0.67 11.54
C HIS A 281 -2.49 0.57 12.28
N ARG A 282 -3.32 1.62 12.40
CA ARG A 282 -2.99 2.90 13.04
C ARG A 282 -3.56 3.04 14.44
N ILE A 283 -4.19 1.99 14.95
CA ILE A 283 -4.77 1.98 16.29
C ILE A 283 -4.14 0.90 17.15
N LEU A 284 -3.86 1.24 18.41
CA LEU A 284 -3.37 0.29 19.40
C LEU A 284 -4.48 -0.04 20.39
N LEU A 285 -4.87 -1.30 20.46
CA LEU A 285 -5.94 -1.75 21.35
C LEU A 285 -5.47 -1.91 22.80
N ARG A 286 -6.39 -1.65 23.75
CA ARG A 286 -6.22 -1.99 25.16
C ARG A 286 -6.14 -3.50 25.36
N ASN A 287 -5.48 -3.91 26.44
CA ASN A 287 -5.34 -5.33 26.77
C ASN A 287 -6.71 -5.97 27.04
N GLU A 288 -7.62 -5.26 27.72
CA GLU A 288 -8.98 -5.75 27.98
C GLU A 288 -9.74 -6.04 26.68
N ALA A 289 -9.64 -5.16 25.68
CA ALA A 289 -10.24 -5.35 24.37
C ALA A 289 -9.67 -6.59 23.65
N LYS A 290 -8.34 -6.79 23.73
CA LYS A 290 -7.68 -7.99 23.18
C LYS A 290 -8.14 -9.27 23.88
N PHE A 291 -8.28 -9.26 25.21
CA PHE A 291 -8.79 -10.41 25.98
C PHE A 291 -10.22 -10.77 25.57
N ASN A 292 -11.05 -9.77 25.29
CA ASN A 292 -12.41 -9.94 24.81
C ASN A 292 -12.50 -10.28 23.31
N LYS A 293 -11.37 -10.53 22.64
CA LYS A 293 -11.27 -10.83 21.20
C LYS A 293 -11.88 -9.76 20.30
N ILE A 294 -11.90 -8.51 20.76
CA ILE A 294 -12.34 -7.38 19.95
C ILE A 294 -11.22 -7.03 18.97
N THR A 295 -11.53 -7.01 17.66
CA THR A 295 -10.55 -6.65 16.64
C THR A 295 -10.58 -5.15 16.32
N PRO A 296 -9.49 -4.60 15.74
CA PRO A 296 -9.49 -3.23 15.22
C PRO A 296 -10.67 -2.95 14.29
N GLU A 297 -10.98 -3.89 13.39
CA GLU A 297 -12.04 -3.79 12.40
C GLU A 297 -13.43 -3.69 13.06
N ASN A 298 -13.66 -4.41 14.17
CA ASN A 298 -14.93 -4.30 14.91
C ASN A 298 -15.12 -2.89 15.49
N ILE A 299 -14.08 -2.33 16.12
CA ILE A 299 -14.15 -0.99 16.72
C ILE A 299 -14.32 0.08 15.65
N LEU A 300 -13.61 -0.04 14.52
CA LEU A 300 -13.73 0.91 13.42
C LEU A 300 -15.10 0.85 12.76
N THR A 301 -15.68 -0.33 12.61
CA THR A 301 -17.06 -0.50 12.10
C THR A 301 -18.08 0.15 13.03
N ASP A 302 -17.92 -0.02 14.34
CA ASP A 302 -18.78 0.63 15.34
C ASP A 302 -18.68 2.16 15.29
N ILE A 303 -17.46 2.69 15.17
CA ILE A 303 -17.23 4.13 14.97
C ILE A 303 -17.93 4.65 13.71
N LEU A 304 -17.81 3.95 12.58
CA LEU A 304 -18.48 4.34 11.33
C LEU A 304 -20.00 4.34 11.43
N ASN A 305 -20.58 3.44 12.25
CA ASN A 305 -22.02 3.37 12.47
C ASN A 305 -22.53 4.43 13.44
N ARG A 306 -21.68 4.88 14.37
CA ARG A 306 -22.03 5.86 15.40
C ARG A 306 -21.92 7.31 14.92
N VAL A 307 -20.91 7.63 14.11
CA VAL A 307 -20.74 8.99 13.58
C VAL A 307 -21.75 9.22 12.47
N GLU A 308 -22.57 10.25 12.64
CA GLU A 308 -23.61 10.58 11.67
C GLU A 308 -22.99 10.96 10.32
N VAL A 309 -23.59 10.45 9.24
CA VAL A 309 -23.20 10.85 7.89
C VAL A 309 -23.68 12.29 7.69
N PRO A 310 -22.79 13.22 7.31
CA PRO A 310 -23.18 14.62 7.18
C PRO A 310 -24.24 14.76 6.09
N ALA A 311 -25.32 15.50 6.34
CA ALA A 311 -26.31 15.86 5.32
C ALA A 311 -25.89 17.15 4.61
N GLY A 312 -25.89 17.16 3.27
CA GLY A 312 -25.58 18.36 2.48
C GLY A 312 -25.13 18.07 1.05
N ASP A 313 -24.83 19.12 0.30
CA ASP A 313 -24.24 19.00 -1.03
C ASP A 313 -22.73 18.67 -0.91
N TYR A 314 -22.32 17.54 -1.49
CA TYR A 314 -20.93 17.08 -1.50
C TYR A 314 -20.14 17.54 -2.75
N TYR A 315 -20.84 18.20 -3.67
CA TYR A 315 -20.33 18.68 -4.95
C TYR A 315 -20.43 20.20 -4.99
N GLU A 316 -19.53 20.87 -5.73
CA GLU A 316 -19.69 22.30 -6.00
C GLU A 316 -20.96 22.51 -6.84
N THR A 317 -21.91 23.29 -6.32
CA THR A 317 -22.94 23.92 -7.14
C THR A 317 -22.23 24.99 -7.98
N LYS A 318 -21.98 24.69 -9.25
CA LYS A 318 -21.54 25.69 -10.24
C LYS A 318 -22.65 26.69 -10.54
#